data_AF-A0A0L8VM61-F1
#
_entry.id   AF-A0A0L8VM61-F1
#
_cell.length_a   1.000
_cell.length_b   1.000
_cell.length_c   1.000
_cell.angle_alpha   90.00
_cell.angle_beta   90.00
_cell.angle_gamma   90.00
#
_symmetry.space_group_name_H-M   'P 1'
#
loop_
_entity.id
_entity.type
_entity.pdbx_description
1 polymer ?
#
loop_
_entity_poly.entity_id
_entity_poly.type
_entity_poly.pdbx_seq_one_letter_code
_entity_poly.pdbx_strand_id
1 'polypeptide(L)'
;MSNEIELLQKQVSELQDLVKKQSLIISKTGERVLELQLDKQKHDVTDFDSKFSKSISKKSGSATQFDATDFATNEDLVELVKELQGELNFIEERSIRRLVNSLKKDDDDVIAPLPNADGDIPAISDGVFPKSLKEFKDIPDLKLVRLAKFYERLPPTLKEQEDFENFLEGKVEAFHINETTDEEISKELEKFSKDELDDAFNDVARYLGLSLRRGTEIW
;
A
#
# COMPACT_ATOMS: atom_id res chain seq x y z
N MET A 1 17.18 -38.66 -7.50
CA MET A 1 16.81 -39.35 -6.26
C MET A 1 17.53 -38.81 -5.02
N SER A 2 18.85 -38.92 -4.82
CA SER A 2 19.49 -38.40 -3.58
C SER A 2 19.43 -36.87 -3.46
N ASN A 3 19.65 -36.13 -4.55
CA ASN A 3 19.59 -34.66 -4.55
C ASN A 3 18.17 -34.11 -4.33
N GLU A 4 17.14 -34.84 -4.76
CA GLU A 4 15.73 -34.42 -4.56
C GLU A 4 15.30 -34.61 -3.11
N ILE A 5 15.80 -35.66 -2.46
CA ILE A 5 15.56 -35.90 -1.03
C ILE A 5 16.23 -34.81 -0.19
N GLU A 6 17.46 -34.40 -0.51
CA GLU A 6 18.14 -33.29 0.19
C GLU A 6 17.41 -31.95 0.00
N LEU A 7 16.89 -31.68 -1.20
CA LEU A 7 16.14 -30.46 -1.50
C LEU A 7 14.79 -30.42 -0.76
N LEU A 8 14.09 -31.56 -0.72
CA LEU A 8 12.87 -31.72 0.08
C LEU A 8 13.14 -31.58 1.58
N GLN A 9 14.27 -32.10 2.08
CA GLN A 9 14.66 -31.98 3.48
C GLN A 9 14.96 -30.52 3.86
N LYS A 10 15.54 -29.76 2.93
CA LYS A 10 15.79 -28.33 3.08
C LYS A 10 14.49 -27.52 3.09
N GLN A 11 13.56 -27.83 2.19
CA GLN A 11 12.23 -27.21 2.16
C GLN A 11 11.40 -27.53 3.41
N VAL A 12 11.48 -28.75 3.94
CA VAL A 12 10.82 -29.14 5.19
C VAL A 12 11.41 -28.38 6.38
N SER A 13 12.74 -28.20 6.43
CA SER A 13 13.39 -27.39 7.46
C SER A 13 12.95 -25.93 7.41
N GLU A 14 12.88 -25.37 6.21
CA GLU A 14 12.49 -23.98 5.98
C GLU A 14 11.02 -23.74 6.34
N LEU A 15 10.13 -24.66 5.97
CA LEU A 15 8.73 -24.66 6.39
C LEU A 15 8.58 -24.80 7.91
N GLN A 16 9.38 -25.66 8.54
CA GLN A 16 9.35 -25.85 9.99
C GLN A 16 9.80 -24.60 10.75
N ASP A 17 10.79 -23.87 10.22
CA ASP A 17 11.22 -22.59 10.78
C ASP A 17 10.20 -21.47 10.54
N LEU A 18 9.52 -21.48 9.40
CA LEU A 18 8.41 -20.56 9.11
C LEU A 18 7.23 -20.79 10.07
N VAL A 19 6.86 -22.05 10.33
CA VAL A 19 5.80 -22.39 11.30
C VAL A 19 6.19 -21.98 12.73
N LYS A 20 7.46 -22.14 13.12
CA LYS A 20 7.93 -21.64 14.43
C LYS A 20 7.85 -20.11 14.52
N LYS A 21 8.24 -19.39 13.46
CA LYS A 21 8.12 -17.93 13.39
C LYS A 21 6.66 -17.49 13.48
N GLN A 22 5.76 -18.13 12.74
CA GLN A 22 4.32 -17.84 12.80
C GLN A 22 3.73 -18.14 14.18
N SER A 23 4.11 -19.24 14.82
CA SER A 23 3.68 -19.56 16.19
C SER A 23 4.13 -18.49 17.20
N LEU A 24 5.36 -17.99 17.08
CA LEU A 24 5.88 -16.90 17.91
C LEU A 24 5.11 -15.60 17.68
N ILE A 25 4.82 -15.27 16.42
CA ILE A 25 4.03 -14.09 16.04
C ILE A 25 2.62 -14.20 16.60
N ILE A 26 1.94 -15.34 16.45
CA ILE A 26 0.60 -15.57 16.99
C ILE A 26 0.60 -15.43 18.51
N SER A 27 1.61 -15.95 19.21
CA SER A 27 1.72 -15.81 20.66
C SER A 27 1.91 -14.36 21.09
N LYS A 28 2.78 -13.60 20.41
CA LYS A 28 3.00 -12.17 20.70
C LYS A 28 1.79 -11.31 20.34
N THR A 29 1.12 -11.61 19.24
CA THR A 29 -0.13 -10.94 18.85
C THR A 29 -1.23 -11.25 19.84
N GLY A 30 -1.33 -12.49 20.32
CA GLY A 30 -2.24 -12.88 21.40
C GLY A 30 -1.96 -12.11 22.69
N GLU A 31 -0.69 -11.98 23.09
CA GLU A 31 -0.27 -11.18 24.24
C GLU A 31 -0.66 -9.71 24.08
N ARG A 32 -0.40 -9.10 22.93
CA ARG A 32 -0.80 -7.71 22.63
C ARG A 32 -2.32 -7.51 22.61
N VAL A 33 -3.08 -8.48 22.09
CA VAL A 33 -4.54 -8.42 22.12
C VAL A 33 -5.07 -8.52 23.54
N LEU A 34 -4.49 -9.37 24.38
CA LEU A 34 -4.84 -9.47 25.80
C LEU A 34 -4.44 -8.20 26.57
N GLU A 35 -3.29 -7.62 26.27
CA GLU A 35 -2.84 -6.35 26.84
C GLU A 35 -3.78 -5.21 26.46
N LEU A 36 -4.16 -5.12 25.18
CA LEU A 36 -5.10 -4.13 24.68
C LEU A 36 -6.52 -4.32 25.26
N GLN A 37 -6.96 -5.56 25.49
CA GLN A 37 -8.21 -5.85 26.19
C GLN A 37 -8.14 -5.46 27.67
N LEU A 38 -7.02 -5.71 28.32
CA LEU A 38 -6.82 -5.40 29.74
C LEU A 38 -6.68 -3.88 29.96
N ASP A 39 -6.05 -3.17 29.05
CA ASP A 39 -5.95 -1.72 29.07
C ASP A 39 -7.27 -1.05 28.73
N LYS A 40 -8.06 -1.60 27.80
CA LYS A 40 -9.46 -1.20 27.60
C LYS A 40 -10.30 -1.43 28.86
N GLN A 41 -10.15 -2.59 29.51
CA GLN A 41 -10.89 -2.88 30.73
C GLN A 41 -10.47 -1.96 31.89
N LYS A 42 -9.18 -1.62 32.02
CA LYS A 42 -8.71 -0.62 32.98
C LYS A 42 -9.29 0.76 32.67
N HIS A 43 -9.27 1.17 31.41
CA HIS A 43 -9.81 2.44 30.97
C HIS A 43 -11.31 2.54 31.28
N ASP A 44 -12.07 1.48 30.97
CA ASP A 44 -13.50 1.38 31.27
C ASP A 44 -13.79 1.42 32.77
N VAL A 45 -12.97 0.77 33.61
CA VAL A 45 -13.11 0.83 35.07
C VAL A 45 -12.77 2.23 35.61
N THR A 46 -11.74 2.89 35.08
CA THR A 46 -11.40 4.27 35.47
C THR A 46 -12.47 5.26 35.02
N ASP A 47 -13.11 5.05 33.86
CA ASP A 47 -14.24 5.85 33.39
C ASP A 47 -15.52 5.57 34.17
N PHE A 48 -15.71 4.33 34.64
CA PHE A 48 -16.81 3.99 35.53
C PHE A 48 -16.67 4.68 36.89
N ASP A 49 -15.45 4.71 37.46
CA ASP A 49 -15.16 5.36 38.75
C ASP A 49 -15.20 6.90 38.66
N SER A 50 -14.76 7.47 37.53
CA SER A 50 -14.86 8.92 37.28
C SER A 50 -16.32 9.38 37.10
N LYS A 51 -17.18 8.53 36.52
CA LYS A 51 -18.63 8.77 36.40
C LYS A 51 -19.39 8.50 37.71
N PHE A 52 -18.97 7.50 38.50
CA PHE A 52 -19.60 7.20 39.80
C PHE A 52 -19.22 8.16 40.93
N SER A 53 -17.99 8.69 40.95
CA SER A 53 -17.57 9.70 41.94
C SER A 53 -18.30 11.04 41.77
N LYS A 54 -18.85 11.33 40.58
CA LYS A 54 -19.78 12.46 40.35
C LYS A 54 -21.25 12.12 40.62
N SER A 55 -21.64 10.85 40.76
CA SER A 55 -23.05 10.42 40.84
C SER A 55 -23.50 9.88 42.20
N ILE A 56 -22.67 9.93 43.26
CA ILE A 56 -23.08 9.71 44.66
C ILE A 56 -23.94 10.87 45.20
N SER A 57 -24.89 11.32 44.39
CA SER A 57 -26.02 12.16 44.81
C SER A 57 -27.28 11.90 43.98
N LYS A 58 -27.50 10.69 43.42
CA LYS A 58 -28.87 10.24 43.06
C LYS A 58 -28.97 8.72 42.81
N LYS A 59 -29.65 8.09 43.77
CA LYS A 59 -30.47 6.86 43.76
C LYS A 59 -30.29 5.85 42.61
N SER A 60 -30.05 4.62 43.09
CA SER A 60 -30.17 3.30 42.47
C SER A 60 -31.19 3.13 41.35
N GLY A 61 -30.78 2.35 40.34
CA GLY A 61 -31.67 1.46 39.62
C GLY A 61 -31.59 1.59 38.10
N SER A 62 -30.65 0.90 37.47
CA SER A 62 -30.89 0.24 36.17
C SER A 62 -29.72 -0.68 35.85
N ALA A 63 -30.04 -1.88 35.43
CA ALA A 63 -29.09 -2.89 34.99
C ALA A 63 -28.25 -2.37 33.82
N THR A 64 -26.96 -2.73 33.84
CA THR A 64 -25.98 -2.55 32.77
C THR A 64 -26.45 -3.30 31.52
N GLN A 65 -27.19 -2.60 30.68
CA GLN A 65 -27.35 -2.96 29.28
C GLN A 65 -26.04 -2.57 28.59
N PHE A 66 -25.19 -3.57 28.33
CA PHE A 66 -24.03 -3.40 27.45
C PHE A 66 -24.58 -3.01 26.07
N ASP A 67 -24.47 -1.73 25.74
CA ASP A 67 -24.93 -1.18 24.48
C ASP A 67 -23.83 -1.34 23.44
N ALA A 68 -24.01 -2.32 22.54
CA ALA A 68 -23.07 -2.63 21.47
C ALA A 68 -23.07 -1.57 20.35
N THR A 69 -23.82 -0.47 20.50
CA THR A 69 -23.83 0.67 19.57
C THR A 69 -22.67 1.65 19.77
N ASP A 70 -21.86 1.50 20.83
CA ASP A 70 -20.69 2.33 21.10
C ASP A 70 -19.43 1.93 20.29
N PHE A 71 -19.56 0.96 19.36
CA PHE A 71 -18.46 0.48 18.52
C PHE A 71 -18.37 1.13 17.13
N ALA A 72 -19.35 1.95 16.75
CA ALA A 72 -19.28 2.84 15.60
C ALA A 72 -20.26 3.98 15.87
N THR A 73 -19.75 5.14 16.24
CA THR A 73 -20.61 6.30 16.40
C THR A 73 -21.21 6.67 15.04
N ASN A 74 -22.39 7.28 15.01
CA ASN A 74 -22.95 7.77 13.74
C ASN A 74 -22.00 8.79 13.06
N GLU A 75 -21.08 9.39 13.81
CA GLU A 75 -20.04 10.29 13.31
C GLU A 75 -18.96 9.53 12.54
N ASP A 76 -18.48 8.39 13.07
CA ASP A 76 -17.52 7.51 12.38
C ASP A 76 -18.09 6.97 11.05
N LEU A 77 -19.39 6.64 11.03
CA LEU A 77 -20.07 6.21 9.79
C LEU A 77 -20.15 7.33 8.76
N VAL A 78 -20.37 8.57 9.19
CA VAL A 78 -20.40 9.74 8.29
C VAL A 78 -18.99 10.06 7.79
N GLU A 79 -17.96 9.91 8.61
CA GLU A 79 -16.57 10.05 8.22
C GLU A 79 -16.15 9.00 7.20
N LEU A 80 -16.43 7.72 7.47
CA LEU A 80 -16.16 6.62 6.54
C LEU A 80 -16.87 6.83 5.19
N VAL A 81 -18.11 7.31 5.19
CA VAL A 81 -18.84 7.60 3.94
C VAL A 81 -18.20 8.76 3.18
N LYS A 82 -17.66 9.77 3.87
CA LYS A 82 -16.93 10.87 3.21
C LYS A 82 -15.61 10.37 2.63
N GLU A 83 -14.87 9.53 3.34
CA GLU A 83 -13.63 8.92 2.85
C GLU A 83 -13.90 8.05 1.62
N LEU A 84 -14.91 7.17 1.67
CA LEU A 84 -15.33 6.35 0.53
C LEU A 84 -15.78 7.19 -0.67
N GLN A 85 -16.45 8.32 -0.44
CA GLN A 85 -16.78 9.26 -1.52
C GLN A 85 -15.53 9.94 -2.09
N GLY A 86 -14.53 10.24 -1.25
CA GLY A 86 -13.22 10.73 -1.69
C GLY A 86 -12.49 9.71 -2.57
N GLU A 87 -12.37 8.48 -2.10
CA GLU A 87 -11.79 7.37 -2.86
C GLU A 87 -12.53 7.13 -4.19
N LEU A 88 -13.86 7.17 -4.17
CA LEU A 88 -14.67 7.03 -5.38
C LEU A 88 -14.37 8.16 -6.39
N ASN A 89 -14.23 9.40 -5.92
CA ASN A 89 -13.87 10.53 -6.79
C ASN A 89 -12.47 10.34 -7.38
N PHE A 90 -11.49 9.86 -6.61
CA PHE A 90 -10.15 9.56 -7.12
C PHE A 90 -10.18 8.44 -8.18
N ILE A 91 -11.00 7.40 -7.97
CA ILE A 91 -11.18 6.32 -8.95
C ILE A 91 -11.85 6.84 -10.23
N GLU A 92 -12.88 7.69 -10.10
CA GLU A 92 -13.56 8.29 -11.26
C GLU A 92 -12.62 9.20 -12.05
N GLU A 93 -11.86 10.07 -11.36
CA GLU A 93 -10.87 10.92 -12.00
C GLU A 93 -9.79 10.10 -12.71
N ARG A 94 -9.31 9.03 -12.08
CA ARG A 94 -8.36 8.08 -12.68
C ARG A 94 -8.96 7.44 -13.94
N SER A 95 -10.23 7.02 -13.89
CA SER A 95 -10.95 6.44 -15.04
C SER A 95 -11.09 7.43 -16.20
N ILE A 96 -11.50 8.67 -15.92
CA ILE A 96 -11.63 9.74 -16.92
C ILE A 96 -10.28 10.00 -17.59
N ARG A 97 -9.22 10.18 -16.80
CA ARG A 97 -7.86 10.42 -17.34
C ARG A 97 -7.36 9.23 -18.16
N ARG A 98 -7.64 8.00 -17.74
CA ARG A 98 -7.30 6.78 -18.48
C ARG A 98 -8.04 6.68 -19.82
N LEU A 99 -9.31 7.06 -19.86
CA LEU A 99 -10.09 7.11 -21.11
C LEU A 99 -9.60 8.20 -22.06
N VAL A 100 -9.20 9.35 -21.54
CA VAL A 100 -8.60 10.41 -22.36
C VAL A 100 -7.28 9.93 -22.97
N ASN A 101 -6.46 9.25 -22.17
CA ASN A 101 -5.18 8.69 -22.62
C ASN A 101 -5.35 7.57 -23.66
N SER A 102 -6.39 6.75 -23.57
CA SER A 102 -6.64 5.68 -24.55
C SER A 102 -7.10 6.20 -25.91
N LEU A 103 -7.59 7.44 -25.96
CA LEU A 103 -7.97 8.11 -27.21
C LEU A 103 -6.77 8.74 -27.94
N LYS A 104 -5.63 8.88 -27.27
CA LYS A 104 -4.41 9.47 -27.83
C LYS A 104 -3.71 8.47 -28.74
N LYS A 105 -3.31 8.92 -29.93
CA LYS A 105 -2.70 8.07 -30.98
C LYS A 105 -1.50 8.72 -31.65
N ASP A 106 -1.44 10.05 -31.67
CA ASP A 106 -0.40 10.79 -32.35
C ASP A 106 0.80 11.00 -31.41
N ASP A 107 2.02 10.92 -31.92
CA ASP A 107 3.24 11.01 -31.10
C ASP A 107 3.33 12.33 -30.30
N ASP A 108 2.70 13.41 -30.78
CA ASP A 108 2.65 14.73 -30.14
C ASP A 108 1.47 14.89 -29.15
N ASP A 109 0.62 13.87 -28.98
CA ASP A 109 -0.48 13.92 -28.03
C ASP A 109 0.03 14.00 -26.59
N VAL A 110 -0.55 14.94 -25.84
CA VAL A 110 -0.26 15.14 -24.41
C VAL A 110 -0.93 14.05 -23.57
N ILE A 111 -0.15 13.42 -22.70
CA ILE A 111 -0.62 12.40 -21.76
C ILE A 111 -1.08 13.08 -20.47
N ALA A 112 -2.25 12.71 -19.99
CA ALA A 112 -2.72 13.14 -18.67
C ALA A 112 -2.07 12.26 -17.58
N PRO A 113 -1.41 12.84 -16.56
CA PRO A 113 -0.90 12.07 -15.43
C PRO A 113 -2.05 11.51 -14.61
N LEU A 114 -1.97 10.25 -14.20
CA LEU A 114 -2.97 9.62 -13.33
C LEU A 114 -2.56 9.76 -11.86
N PRO A 115 -3.53 9.87 -10.93
CA PRO A 115 -3.25 9.76 -9.50
C PRO A 115 -2.86 8.33 -9.13
N ASN A 116 -1.86 8.15 -8.26
CA ASN A 116 -1.46 6.87 -7.68
C ASN A 116 -2.50 6.35 -6.66
N ALA A 117 -2.22 5.24 -5.98
CA ALA A 117 -3.11 4.65 -4.97
C ALA A 117 -3.46 5.64 -3.84
N ASP A 118 -2.49 6.46 -3.44
CA ASP A 118 -2.61 7.48 -2.38
C ASP A 118 -3.28 8.79 -2.84
N GLY A 119 -3.61 8.92 -4.13
CA GLY A 119 -4.20 10.12 -4.71
C GLY A 119 -3.18 11.19 -5.16
N ASP A 120 -1.88 10.92 -5.01
CA ASP A 120 -0.81 11.80 -5.47
C ASP A 120 -0.69 11.76 -7.00
N ILE A 121 -0.52 12.95 -7.59
CA ILE A 121 -0.34 13.13 -9.02
C ILE A 121 1.13 13.48 -9.27
N PRO A 122 1.85 12.77 -10.16
CA PRO A 122 3.23 13.08 -10.42
C PRO A 122 3.31 14.45 -11.08
N ALA A 123 4.07 15.36 -10.46
CA ALA A 123 4.17 16.72 -10.95
C ALA A 123 4.93 16.73 -12.29
N ILE A 124 4.32 17.35 -13.31
CA ILE A 124 4.92 17.53 -14.64
C ILE A 124 6.19 18.40 -14.56
N SER A 125 6.33 19.21 -13.49
CA SER A 125 7.48 20.06 -13.20
C SER A 125 8.74 19.29 -12.85
N ASP A 126 8.62 18.10 -12.27
CA ASP A 126 9.77 17.38 -11.69
C ASP A 126 10.49 16.52 -12.75
N GLY A 127 9.99 16.55 -13.99
CA GLY A 127 10.60 15.88 -15.14
C GLY A 127 10.52 14.34 -15.08
N VAL A 128 9.80 13.80 -14.10
CA VAL A 128 9.57 12.37 -13.88
C VAL A 128 8.49 11.84 -14.83
N PHE A 129 7.42 12.62 -15.05
CA PHE A 129 6.31 12.22 -15.93
C PHE A 129 6.54 12.70 -17.39
N PRO A 130 6.42 11.81 -18.39
CA PRO A 130 6.53 12.19 -19.79
C PRO A 130 5.30 12.98 -20.24
N LYS A 131 5.53 14.10 -20.93
CA LYS A 131 4.47 15.02 -21.36
C LYS A 131 3.72 14.51 -22.58
N SER A 132 4.39 13.80 -23.48
CA SER A 132 3.86 13.34 -24.75
C SER A 132 4.00 11.83 -24.94
N LEU A 133 3.21 11.26 -25.86
CA LEU A 133 3.35 9.86 -26.28
C LEU A 133 4.76 9.54 -26.78
N LYS A 134 5.40 10.47 -27.50
CA LYS A 134 6.79 10.33 -27.93
C LYS A 134 7.77 10.26 -26.76
N GLU A 135 7.63 11.15 -25.77
CA GLU A 135 8.49 11.13 -24.58
C GLU A 135 8.30 9.85 -23.75
N PHE A 136 7.07 9.32 -23.70
CA PHE A 136 6.82 8.03 -23.07
C PHE A 136 7.44 6.88 -23.86
N LYS A 137 7.35 6.90 -25.20
CA LYS A 137 7.94 5.89 -26.07
C LYS A 137 9.47 5.84 -25.99
N ASP A 138 10.11 6.99 -25.82
CA ASP A 138 11.57 7.12 -25.68
C ASP A 138 12.01 7.30 -24.21
N ILE A 139 11.19 6.84 -23.25
CA ILE A 139 11.48 7.00 -21.83
C ILE A 139 12.78 6.27 -21.43
N PRO A 140 13.72 6.94 -20.73
CA PRO A 140 14.90 6.29 -20.17
C PRO A 140 14.52 5.29 -19.08
N ASP A 141 15.24 4.16 -19.02
CA ASP A 141 14.93 3.06 -18.09
C ASP A 141 14.90 3.51 -16.62
N LEU A 142 15.78 4.44 -16.22
CA LEU A 142 15.79 5.02 -14.87
C LEU A 142 14.48 5.75 -14.54
N LYS A 143 13.96 6.54 -15.50
CA LYS A 143 12.67 7.23 -15.33
C LYS A 143 11.50 6.25 -15.36
N LEU A 144 11.60 5.20 -16.16
CA LEU A 144 10.60 4.15 -16.21
C LEU A 144 10.48 3.44 -14.87
N VAL A 145 11.59 3.03 -14.25
CA VAL A 145 11.58 2.39 -12.93
C VAL A 145 11.04 3.33 -11.86
N ARG A 146 11.43 4.61 -11.87
CA ARG A 146 10.86 5.62 -10.96
C ARG A 146 9.34 5.72 -11.11
N LEU A 147 8.85 5.78 -12.36
CA LEU A 147 7.43 5.88 -12.65
C LEU A 147 6.67 4.59 -12.28
N ALA A 148 7.30 3.43 -12.48
CA ALA A 148 6.73 2.14 -12.12
C ALA A 148 6.65 1.96 -10.60
N LYS A 149 7.64 2.44 -9.84
CA LYS A 149 7.58 2.51 -8.37
C LYS A 149 6.49 3.47 -7.89
N PHE A 150 6.43 4.67 -8.47
CA PHE A 150 5.39 5.66 -8.14
C PHE A 150 3.96 5.11 -8.30
N TYR A 151 3.74 4.27 -9.32
CA TYR A 151 2.45 3.62 -9.58
C TYR A 151 2.28 2.23 -8.96
N GLU A 152 3.23 1.80 -8.12
CA GLU A 152 3.24 0.50 -7.45
C GLU A 152 3.09 -0.69 -8.44
N ARG A 153 3.69 -0.56 -9.63
CA ARG A 153 3.67 -1.60 -10.67
C ARG A 153 4.86 -2.56 -10.57
N LEU A 154 5.88 -2.23 -9.79
CA LEU A 154 6.98 -3.14 -9.50
C LEU A 154 6.76 -3.80 -8.13
N PRO A 155 7.11 -5.10 -7.99
CA PRO A 155 7.10 -5.73 -6.68
C PRO A 155 8.06 -4.97 -5.75
N PRO A 156 7.70 -4.77 -4.47
CA PRO A 156 8.58 -4.14 -3.51
C PRO A 156 9.89 -4.93 -3.46
N THR A 157 11.00 -4.22 -3.53
CA THR A 157 12.31 -4.86 -3.40
C THR A 157 12.50 -5.39 -1.98
N LEU A 158 13.36 -6.39 -1.80
CA LEU A 158 13.69 -6.95 -0.47
C LEU A 158 14.06 -5.88 0.56
N LYS A 159 14.66 -4.75 0.13
CA LYS A 159 14.96 -3.61 1.00
C LYS A 159 13.73 -2.78 1.35
N GLU A 160 12.89 -2.47 0.37
CA GLU A 160 11.63 -1.77 0.62
C GLU A 160 10.68 -2.62 1.48
N GLN A 161 10.78 -3.94 1.39
CA GLN A 161 10.04 -4.88 2.23
C GLN A 161 10.57 -4.92 3.66
N GLU A 162 11.90 -4.90 3.85
CA GLU A 162 12.53 -4.72 5.17
C GLU A 162 12.20 -3.34 5.77
N ASP A 163 12.17 -2.28 4.97
CA ASP A 163 11.82 -0.92 5.41
C ASP A 163 10.32 -0.81 5.74
N PHE A 164 9.46 -1.49 4.98
CA PHE A 164 8.03 -1.63 5.27
C PHE A 164 7.81 -2.44 6.56
N GLU A 165 8.58 -3.50 6.79
CA GLU A 165 8.58 -4.25 8.06
C GLU A 165 9.04 -3.36 9.22
N ASN A 166 10.06 -2.53 9.03
CA ASN A 166 10.52 -1.57 10.04
C ASN A 166 9.49 -0.45 10.33
N PHE A 167 8.73 -0.03 9.33
CA PHE A 167 7.60 0.88 9.49
C PHE A 167 6.44 0.21 10.25
N LEU A 168 6.08 -1.03 9.90
CA LEU A 168 5.07 -1.82 10.62
C LEU A 168 5.47 -2.10 12.08
N GLU A 169 6.76 -2.23 12.35
CA GLU A 169 7.32 -2.37 13.71
C GLU A 169 7.35 -1.04 14.49
N GLY A 170 6.95 0.08 13.88
CA GLY A 170 6.82 1.39 14.53
C GLY A 170 8.15 2.10 14.80
N LYS A 171 9.21 1.78 14.05
CA LYS A 171 10.53 2.42 14.19
C LYS A 171 10.69 3.70 13.34
N VAL A 172 9.78 3.97 12.40
CA VAL A 172 9.83 5.12 11.50
C VAL A 172 8.42 5.75 11.42
N GLU A 173 8.29 7.06 11.67
CA GLU A 173 7.00 7.76 11.73
C GLU A 173 6.47 8.23 10.36
N ALA A 174 7.26 8.15 9.29
CA ALA A 174 6.83 8.55 7.95
C ALA A 174 7.47 7.66 6.88
N PHE A 175 6.64 6.92 6.13
CA PHE A 175 7.05 6.17 4.94
C PHE A 175 6.72 7.03 3.72
N HIS A 176 7.72 7.65 3.10
CA HIS A 176 7.55 8.36 1.82
C HIS A 176 8.19 7.51 0.71
N ILE A 177 7.36 6.67 0.07
CA ILE A 177 7.76 5.81 -1.06
C ILE A 177 8.34 6.64 -2.24
N ASN A 178 8.04 7.94 -2.27
CA ASN A 178 8.48 8.87 -3.30
C ASN A 178 9.93 9.37 -3.17
N GLU A 179 10.66 9.02 -2.10
CA GLU A 179 12.03 9.51 -1.87
C GLU A 179 13.12 8.48 -2.21
N THR A 180 12.88 7.59 -3.18
CA THR A 180 13.96 6.75 -3.73
C THR A 180 14.92 7.60 -4.56
N THR A 181 16.15 7.74 -4.06
CA THR A 181 17.20 8.53 -4.71
C THR A 181 17.60 7.93 -6.06
N ASP A 182 17.97 8.77 -7.04
CA ASP A 182 18.41 8.34 -8.38
C ASP A 182 19.52 7.26 -8.32
N GLU A 183 20.33 7.29 -7.26
CA GLU A 183 21.41 6.34 -7.01
C GLU A 183 20.91 4.94 -6.62
N GLU A 184 19.81 4.82 -5.87
CA GLU A 184 19.22 3.54 -5.50
C GLU A 184 18.53 2.89 -6.68
N ILE A 185 17.82 3.70 -7.47
CA ILE A 185 17.16 3.26 -8.71
C ILE A 185 18.21 2.77 -9.72
N SER A 186 19.37 3.43 -9.82
CA SER A 186 20.45 2.99 -10.72
C SER A 186 21.04 1.62 -10.34
N LYS A 187 21.18 1.33 -9.03
CA LYS A 187 21.67 0.04 -8.53
C LYS A 187 20.65 -1.09 -8.70
N GLU A 188 19.37 -0.75 -8.72
CA GLU A 188 18.31 -1.71 -9.01
C GLU A 188 18.17 -1.97 -10.50
N LEU A 189 18.40 -0.96 -11.34
CA LEU A 189 18.43 -1.09 -12.80
C LEU A 189 19.41 -2.17 -13.27
N GLU A 190 20.55 -2.34 -12.57
CA GLU A 190 21.53 -3.39 -12.85
C GLU A 190 21.02 -4.81 -12.55
N LYS A 191 19.98 -4.95 -11.73
CA LYS A 191 19.38 -6.24 -11.37
C LYS A 191 18.26 -6.66 -12.31
N PHE A 192 17.67 -5.71 -13.03
CA PHE A 192 16.59 -5.98 -13.96
C PHE A 192 17.13 -6.49 -15.29
N SER A 193 16.54 -7.58 -15.77
CA SER A 193 16.71 -8.03 -17.14
C SER A 193 15.96 -7.12 -18.10
N LYS A 194 16.34 -7.15 -19.39
CA LYS A 194 15.70 -6.34 -20.43
C LYS A 194 14.22 -6.71 -20.62
N ASP A 195 13.87 -7.97 -20.42
CA ASP A 195 12.50 -8.47 -20.53
C ASP A 195 11.64 -7.92 -19.37
N GLU A 196 12.16 -7.89 -18.14
CA GLU A 196 11.46 -7.30 -16.98
C GLU A 196 11.24 -5.79 -17.13
N LEU A 197 12.16 -5.08 -17.79
CA LEU A 197 11.99 -3.65 -18.11
C LEU A 197 10.90 -3.42 -19.16
N ASP A 198 10.79 -4.30 -20.15
CA ASP A 198 9.73 -4.24 -21.16
C ASP A 198 8.36 -4.59 -20.54
N ASP A 199 8.30 -5.53 -19.60
CA ASP A 199 7.09 -5.84 -18.83
C ASP A 199 6.66 -4.67 -17.93
N ALA A 200 7.62 -4.06 -17.21
CA ALA A 200 7.37 -2.87 -16.41
C ALA A 200 6.86 -1.70 -17.26
N PHE A 201 7.41 -1.53 -18.48
CA PHE A 201 6.90 -0.56 -19.45
C PHE A 201 5.44 -0.82 -19.82
N ASN A 202 5.10 -2.08 -20.11
CA ASN A 202 3.75 -2.47 -20.48
C ASN A 202 2.76 -2.27 -19.34
N ASP A 203 3.15 -2.58 -18.10
CA ASP A 203 2.31 -2.39 -16.93
C ASP A 203 2.04 -0.92 -16.62
N VAL A 204 3.05 -0.07 -16.72
CA VAL A 204 2.88 1.39 -16.60
C VAL A 204 2.01 1.92 -17.75
N ALA A 205 2.25 1.49 -18.99
CA ALA A 205 1.44 1.89 -20.14
C ALA A 205 -0.02 1.47 -19.98
N ARG A 206 -0.26 0.27 -19.47
CA ARG A 206 -1.61 -0.25 -19.19
C ARG A 206 -2.30 0.53 -18.08
N TYR A 207 -1.57 0.86 -17.02
CA TYR A 207 -2.08 1.68 -15.93
C TYR A 207 -2.52 3.06 -16.44
N LEU A 208 -1.66 3.72 -17.23
CA LEU A 208 -1.93 5.02 -17.83
C LEU A 208 -3.02 5.00 -18.92
N GLY A 209 -3.38 3.80 -19.44
CA GLY A 209 -4.39 3.65 -20.48
C GLY A 209 -3.86 3.83 -21.90
N LEU A 210 -2.54 3.75 -22.09
CA LEU A 210 -1.88 3.92 -23.38
C LEU A 210 -1.96 2.64 -24.21
N SER A 211 -2.02 2.79 -25.53
CA SER A 211 -1.97 1.66 -26.49
C SER A 211 -0.56 1.24 -26.88
N LEU A 212 0.47 1.91 -26.37
CA LEU A 212 1.88 1.59 -26.61
C LEU A 212 2.29 0.36 -25.81
N ARG A 213 3.00 -0.57 -26.47
CA ARG A 213 3.54 -1.79 -25.85
C ARG A 213 4.94 -2.07 -26.40
N ARG A 214 5.79 -2.68 -25.58
CA ARG A 214 7.13 -3.20 -25.93
C ARG A 214 7.13 -4.73 -25.76
N GLY A 215 8.04 -5.43 -26.43
CA GLY A 215 8.19 -6.89 -26.30
C GLY A 215 7.12 -7.73 -27.03
N THR A 216 7.07 -9.02 -26.68
CA THR A 216 6.25 -10.07 -27.34
C THR A 216 4.89 -10.32 -26.69
N GLU A 217 4.68 -9.91 -25.43
CA GLU A 217 3.40 -10.06 -24.73
C GLU A 217 2.50 -8.83 -24.91
N ILE A 218 2.01 -8.65 -26.14
CA ILE A 218 1.15 -7.51 -26.52
C ILE A 218 -0.32 -7.93 -26.32
N TRP A 219 -0.85 -7.79 -25.09
CA TRP A 219 -2.28 -7.96 -24.78
C TRP A 219 -2.87 -6.76 -24.01
#